data_AF-A0A7S2MGJ0-F1
#
_entry.id   AF-A0A7S2MGJ0-F1
#
_cell.length_a   1.000
_cell.length_b   1.000
_cell.length_c   1.000
_cell.angle_alpha   90.00
_cell.angle_beta   90.00
_cell.angle_gamma   90.00
#
_symmetry.space_group_name_H-M   'P 1'
#
loop_
_entity.id
_entity.type
_entity.pdbx_description
1 polymer ?
#
loop_
_entity_poly.entity_id
_entity_poly.type
_entity_poly.pdbx_seq_one_letter_code
_entity_poly.pdbx_strand_id
1 'polypeptide(L)'
;LVNPLFIKQIKEDLVRHRFLLFRDQDLSGDKQVFLSNQLGTVTSTFYQHPRSPHPDVFRVSNDENEGCTNVGRSGWHIDGTFMERPFCYQTMHFPSVAEGGDTYFIPLK
;
A
#
# COMPACT_ATOMS: atom_id res chain seq x y z
N LEU A 1 5.58 6.17 -21.26
CA LEU A 1 6.55 6.89 -20.42
C LEU A 1 5.79 7.59 -19.31
N VAL A 2 6.23 7.45 -18.06
CA VAL A 2 5.60 8.13 -16.91
C VAL A 2 6.04 9.60 -16.92
N ASN A 3 5.12 10.54 -16.71
CA ASN A 3 5.44 11.96 -16.65
C ASN A 3 6.17 12.28 -15.32
N PRO A 4 7.45 12.69 -15.34
CA PRO A 4 8.22 12.92 -14.11
C PRO A 4 7.70 14.11 -13.30
N LEU A 5 7.10 15.12 -13.94
CA LEU A 5 6.50 16.25 -13.24
C LEU A 5 5.25 15.81 -12.46
N PHE A 6 4.48 14.88 -13.03
CA PHE A 6 3.31 14.33 -12.35
C PHE A 6 3.70 13.50 -11.12
N ILE A 7 4.74 12.67 -11.23
CA ILE A 7 5.26 11.91 -10.08
C ILE A 7 5.80 12.84 -9.00
N LYS A 8 6.49 13.92 -9.39
CA LYS A 8 6.95 14.93 -8.45
C LYS A 8 5.77 15.58 -7.70
N GLN A 9 4.71 15.95 -8.42
CA GLN A 9 3.49 16.50 -7.82
C GLN A 9 2.85 15.53 -6.83
N ILE A 10 2.73 14.23 -7.17
CA ILE A 10 2.19 13.22 -6.26
C ILE A 10 3.02 13.13 -4.96
N LYS A 11 4.36 13.18 -5.05
CA LYS A 11 5.22 13.16 -3.86
C LYS A 11 5.03 14.39 -2.99
N GLU A 12 4.95 15.57 -3.59
CA GLU A 12 4.70 16.83 -2.87
C GLU A 12 3.31 16.83 -2.19
N ASP A 13 2.29 16.35 -2.90
CA ASP A 13 0.93 16.23 -2.37
C ASP A 13 0.84 15.20 -1.25
N LEU A 14 1.55 14.06 -1.34
CA LEU A 14 1.64 13.09 -0.25
C LEU A 14 2.28 13.69 1.00
N VAL A 15 3.34 14.47 0.86
CA VAL A 15 3.97 15.16 2.01
C VAL A 15 3.00 16.17 2.64
N ARG A 16 2.27 16.93 1.81
CA ARG A 16 1.35 17.97 2.28
C ARG A 16 0.08 17.41 2.91
N HIS A 17 -0.54 16.43 2.26
CA HIS A 17 -1.86 15.91 2.59
C HIS A 17 -1.80 14.61 3.39
N ARG A 18 -0.64 13.93 3.42
CA ARG A 18 -0.37 12.66 4.12
C ARG A 18 -1.13 11.45 3.57
N PHE A 19 -2.15 11.68 2.76
CA PHE A 19 -2.98 10.65 2.15
C PHE A 19 -3.55 11.17 0.82
N LEU A 20 -3.48 10.35 -0.22
CA LEU A 20 -4.12 10.61 -1.51
C LEU A 20 -4.98 9.40 -1.89
N LEU A 21 -6.21 9.67 -2.34
CA LEU A 21 -7.15 8.65 -2.80
C LEU A 21 -7.36 8.77 -4.30
N PHE A 22 -7.00 7.73 -5.03
CA PHE A 22 -7.28 7.58 -6.46
C PHE A 22 -8.47 6.62 -6.61
N ARG A 23 -9.63 7.12 -7.04
CA ARG A 23 -10.84 6.31 -7.21
C ARG A 23 -10.82 5.58 -8.55
N ASP A 24 -11.62 4.52 -8.63
CA ASP A 24 -11.92 3.81 -9.89
C ASP A 24 -10.68 3.28 -10.61
N GLN A 25 -9.74 2.73 -9.83
CA GLN A 25 -8.50 2.13 -10.34
C GLN A 25 -8.62 0.61 -10.41
N ASP A 26 -8.60 0.06 -11.62
CA ASP A 26 -8.47 -1.38 -11.86
C ASP A 26 -7.02 -1.73 -12.23
N LEU A 27 -6.30 -2.33 -11.27
CA LEU A 27 -4.87 -2.59 -11.36
C LEU A 27 -4.60 -4.09 -11.31
N SER A 28 -3.76 -4.56 -12.23
CA SER A 28 -3.06 -5.84 -12.05
C SER A 28 -1.93 -5.69 -11.02
N GLY A 29 -1.44 -6.81 -10.49
CA GLY A 29 -0.29 -6.82 -9.58
C GLY A 29 0.94 -6.12 -10.16
N ASP A 30 1.29 -6.41 -11.41
CA ASP A 30 2.40 -5.74 -12.12
C ASP A 30 2.22 -4.22 -12.20
N LYS A 31 0.99 -3.77 -12.51
CA LYS A 31 0.69 -2.33 -12.60
C LYS A 31 0.77 -1.67 -11.23
N GLN A 32 0.26 -2.32 -10.18
CA GLN A 32 0.37 -1.81 -8.82
C GLN A 32 1.85 -1.61 -8.45
N VAL A 33 2.69 -2.63 -8.65
CA VAL A 33 4.12 -2.56 -8.33
C VAL A 33 4.86 -1.55 -9.21
N PHE A 34 4.51 -1.45 -10.50
CA PHE A 34 5.05 -0.44 -11.39
C PHE A 34 4.77 0.98 -10.90
N LEU A 35 3.53 1.27 -10.46
CA LEU A 35 3.14 2.57 -9.92
C LEU A 35 3.85 2.85 -8.59
N SER A 36 3.91 1.88 -7.68
CA SER A 36 4.63 2.02 -6.41
C SER A 36 6.12 2.33 -6.64
N ASN A 37 6.74 1.70 -7.64
CA ASN A 37 8.13 1.98 -8.01
C ASN A 37 8.38 3.41 -8.54
N GLN A 38 7.34 4.14 -8.94
CA GLN A 38 7.48 5.57 -9.29
C GLN A 38 7.68 6.43 -8.03
N LEU A 39 7.19 5.98 -6.87
CA LEU A 39 7.31 6.70 -5.61
C LEU A 39 8.67 6.46 -4.93
N GLY A 40 9.22 5.26 -5.09
CA GLY A 40 10.54 4.84 -4.61
C GLY A 40 10.73 3.34 -4.82
N THR A 41 11.88 2.80 -4.45
CA THR A 41 12.14 1.35 -4.60
C THR A 41 11.21 0.53 -3.70
N VAL A 42 10.41 -0.35 -4.30
CA VAL A 42 9.57 -1.29 -3.55
C VAL A 42 10.45 -2.28 -2.80
N THR A 43 10.18 -2.47 -1.51
CA THR A 43 10.85 -3.46 -0.66
C THR A 43 9.80 -4.37 -0.05
N SER A 44 9.79 -5.65 -0.44
CA SER A 44 8.87 -6.64 0.12
C SER A 44 9.48 -7.28 1.37
N THR A 45 8.81 -7.14 2.51
CA THR A 45 9.27 -7.70 3.81
C THR A 45 8.30 -8.70 4.41
N PHE A 46 7.17 -8.93 3.75
CA PHE A 46 6.08 -9.74 4.27
C PHE A 46 5.98 -11.10 3.57
N TYR A 47 5.27 -12.03 4.21
CA TYR A 47 4.94 -13.32 3.62
C TYR A 47 4.14 -13.15 2.32
N GLN A 48 4.55 -13.88 1.29
CA GLN A 48 3.87 -13.91 -0.01
C GLN A 48 2.80 -15.00 0.02
N HIS A 49 1.54 -14.59 0.09
CA HIS A 49 0.43 -15.53 -0.04
C HIS A 49 0.37 -16.11 -1.45
N PRO A 50 0.01 -17.40 -1.67
CA PRO A 50 -0.08 -17.98 -3.02
C PRO A 50 -1.04 -17.25 -3.97
N ARG A 51 -2.00 -16.49 -3.42
CA ARG A 51 -2.95 -15.66 -4.19
C ARG A 51 -2.50 -14.21 -4.37
N SER A 52 -1.32 -13.83 -3.87
CA SER A 52 -0.76 -12.51 -4.13
C SER A 52 -0.65 -12.29 -5.64
N PRO A 53 -1.13 -11.14 -6.17
CA PRO A 53 -1.13 -10.89 -7.61
C PRO A 53 0.27 -10.60 -8.17
N HIS A 54 1.28 -10.41 -7.30
CA HIS A 54 2.69 -10.22 -7.62
C HIS A 54 3.54 -10.55 -6.37
N PRO A 55 4.80 -11.02 -6.51
CA PRO A 55 5.69 -11.31 -5.37
C PRO A 55 5.89 -10.14 -4.39
N ASP A 56 5.92 -8.91 -4.90
CA ASP A 56 6.03 -7.70 -4.09
C ASP A 56 4.71 -7.15 -3.54
N VAL A 57 3.58 -7.85 -3.76
CA VAL A 57 2.28 -7.44 -3.22
C VAL A 57 1.93 -8.30 -2.02
N PHE A 58 1.88 -7.65 -0.85
CA PHE A 58 1.32 -8.24 0.35
C PHE A 58 -0.22 -8.21 0.28
N ARG A 59 -0.84 -9.37 0.08
CA ARG A 59 -2.29 -9.50 -0.07
C ARG A 59 -2.96 -9.73 1.27
N VAL A 60 -3.71 -8.75 1.75
CA VAL A 60 -4.52 -8.82 2.97
C VAL A 60 -5.94 -9.23 2.61
N SER A 61 -6.52 -10.17 3.37
CA SER A 61 -7.87 -10.69 3.14
C SER A 61 -8.54 -11.05 4.46
N ASN A 62 -9.87 -11.06 4.48
CA ASN A 62 -10.67 -11.67 5.54
C ASN A 62 -10.94 -13.17 5.30
N ASP A 63 -10.55 -13.70 4.13
CA ASP A 63 -10.55 -15.13 3.78
C ASP A 63 -9.10 -15.60 3.60
N GLU A 64 -8.71 -16.62 4.37
CA GLU A 64 -7.37 -17.22 4.35
C GLU A 64 -7.03 -17.91 3.04
N ASN A 65 -8.04 -18.32 2.25
CA ASN A 65 -7.81 -18.89 0.93
C ASN A 65 -7.47 -17.81 -0.10
N GLU A 66 -7.71 -16.55 0.21
CA GLU A 66 -7.52 -15.42 -0.68
C GLU A 66 -6.38 -14.49 -0.25
N GLY A 67 -5.93 -14.51 1.02
CA GLY A 67 -4.83 -13.66 1.46
C GLY A 67 -4.48 -13.84 2.93
N CYS A 68 -3.48 -13.06 3.38
CA CYS A 68 -3.04 -13.03 4.77
C CYS A 68 -4.15 -12.47 5.67
N THR A 69 -4.61 -13.27 6.62
CA THR A 69 -5.61 -12.88 7.62
C THR A 69 -4.93 -12.31 8.88
N ASN A 70 -5.72 -11.71 9.77
CA ASN A 70 -5.26 -11.18 11.06
C ASN A 70 -4.20 -10.05 10.98
N VAL A 71 -4.07 -9.39 9.82
CA VAL A 71 -3.15 -8.27 9.61
C VAL A 71 -3.70 -6.96 10.18
N GLY A 72 -2.83 -6.13 10.78
CA GLY A 72 -3.18 -4.76 11.21
C GLY A 72 -4.07 -4.68 12.46
N ARG A 73 -4.22 -5.77 13.21
CA ARG A 73 -5.15 -5.86 14.37
C ARG A 73 -4.52 -5.52 15.73
N SER A 74 -3.22 -5.26 15.78
CA SER A 74 -2.46 -5.01 17.02
C SER A 74 -2.59 -3.57 17.55
N GLY A 75 -3.46 -2.75 16.95
CA GLY A 75 -3.68 -1.35 17.34
C GLY A 75 -3.07 -0.35 16.36
N TRP A 76 -2.99 0.91 16.80
CA TRP A 76 -2.37 2.00 16.02
C TRP A 76 -0.89 1.73 15.79
N HIS A 77 -0.44 1.79 14.53
CA HIS A 77 0.94 1.48 14.15
C HIS A 77 1.39 2.28 12.92
N ILE A 78 2.69 2.19 12.64
CA ILE A 78 3.34 2.67 11.42
C ILE A 78 4.13 1.49 10.85
N ASP A 79 3.94 1.21 9.57
CA ASP A 79 4.61 0.10 8.89
C ASP A 79 6.12 0.30 8.78
N GLY A 80 6.87 -0.80 8.90
CA GLY A 80 8.32 -0.82 8.72
C GLY A 80 9.13 -0.24 9.89
N THR A 81 8.50 0.08 11.02
CA THR A 81 9.19 0.62 12.23
C THR A 81 10.19 -0.36 12.86
N PHE A 82 10.13 -1.64 12.51
CA PHE A 82 11.11 -2.66 12.90
C PHE A 82 12.39 -2.66 12.05
N MET A 83 12.43 -1.87 10.97
CA MET A 83 13.58 -1.75 10.07
C MET A 83 14.46 -0.57 10.46
N GLU A 84 15.76 -0.65 10.15
CA GLU A 84 16.70 0.49 10.31
C GLU A 84 16.24 1.71 9.48
N ARG A 85 15.65 1.47 8.32
CA ARG A 85 15.09 2.49 7.43
C ARG A 85 13.63 2.12 7.11
N PRO A 86 12.65 2.69 7.84
CA PRO A 86 11.23 2.47 7.58
C PRO A 86 10.79 2.94 6.19
N PHE A 87 9.61 2.48 5.74
CA PHE A 87 9.07 2.84 4.44
C PHE A 87 8.71 4.33 4.36
N CYS A 88 9.07 4.99 3.25
CA CYS A 88 8.70 6.39 3.03
C CYS A 88 7.26 6.57 2.56
N TYR A 89 6.74 5.58 1.81
CA TYR A 89 5.40 5.60 1.24
C TYR A 89 4.78 4.21 1.34
N GLN A 90 3.48 4.18 1.57
CA GLN A 90 2.66 2.98 1.49
C GLN A 90 1.61 3.15 0.39
N THR A 91 1.45 2.14 -0.45
CA THR A 91 0.44 2.11 -1.51
C THR A 91 -0.50 0.95 -1.28
N MET A 92 -1.81 1.21 -1.37
CA MET A 92 -2.86 0.21 -1.14
C MET A 92 -3.80 0.20 -2.33
N HIS A 93 -4.21 -0.99 -2.74
CA HIS A 93 -5.24 -1.20 -3.77
C HIS A 93 -6.33 -2.10 -3.18
N PHE A 94 -7.58 -1.70 -3.35
CA PHE A 94 -8.74 -2.35 -2.74
C PHE A 94 -9.64 -2.93 -3.85
N PRO A 95 -9.35 -4.15 -4.34
CA PRO A 95 -10.17 -4.79 -5.38
C PRO A 95 -11.52 -5.31 -4.88
N SER A 96 -11.67 -5.47 -3.57
CA SER A 96 -12.91 -5.84 -2.88
C SER A 96 -12.93 -5.20 -1.50
N VAL A 97 -14.10 -4.77 -1.04
CA VAL A 97 -14.29 -4.12 0.26
C VAL A 97 -15.49 -4.73 0.97
N ALA A 98 -15.46 -4.73 2.30
CA ALA A 98 -16.57 -5.14 3.15
C ALA A 98 -17.09 -3.94 3.95
N GLU A 99 -18.36 -3.98 4.33
CA GLU A 99 -18.93 -3.00 5.25
C GLU A 99 -18.17 -3.05 6.59
N GLY A 100 -17.81 -1.88 7.13
CA GLY A 100 -17.01 -1.75 8.36
C GLY A 100 -15.51 -2.01 8.19
N GLY A 101 -15.01 -2.21 6.97
CA GLY A 101 -13.58 -2.38 6.65
C GLY A 101 -12.77 -1.09 6.58
N ASP A 102 -13.19 -0.04 7.29
CA ASP A 102 -12.54 1.27 7.22
C ASP A 102 -11.11 1.25 7.75
N THR A 103 -10.23 2.03 7.12
CA THR A 103 -8.87 2.28 7.61
C THR A 103 -8.77 3.70 8.15
N TYR A 104 -8.44 3.83 9.43
CA TYR A 104 -8.29 5.12 10.09
C TYR A 104 -6.85 5.60 10.02
N PHE A 105 -6.66 6.89 9.72
CA PHE A 105 -5.35 7.54 9.69
C PHE A 105 -5.32 8.73 10.66
N ILE A 106 -4.20 8.90 11.35
CA ILE A 106 -3.93 10.06 12.21
C ILE A 106 -2.52 10.60 11.93
N PRO A 107 -2.32 11.92 11.77
CA PRO A 107 -0.98 12.48 11.63
C PRO A 107 -0.22 12.40 12.95
N LEU A 108 1.08 12.09 12.87
CA LEU A 108 2.01 12.37 13.98
C LEU A 108 2.20 13.90 14.09
N LYS A 109 2.41 14.38 15.31
CA LYS A 109 2.65 15.80 15.60
C LYS A 109 3.97 16.29 15.03
#